data_AF-A0A419W3L7-F1
#
_entry.id   AF-A0A419W3L7-F1
#
_cell.length_a   1.000
_cell.length_b   1.000
_cell.length_c   1.000
_cell.angle_alpha   90.00
_cell.angle_beta   90.00
_cell.angle_gamma   90.00
#
_symmetry.space_group_name_H-M   'P 1'
#
loop_
_entity.id
_entity.type
_entity.pdbx_description
1 polymer ?
#
loop_
_entity_poly.entity_id
_entity_poly.type
_entity_poly.pdbx_seq_one_letter_code
_entity_poly.pdbx_strand_id
1 'polypeptide(L)' 'MEQERLRKMIKAMYLLKDIMAKKSDDDRAFKLKPKSKVIGDIQAIINLGLEEFYTLRTN' A
#
# COMPACT_ATOMS: atom_id res chain seq x y z
N MET A 1 -8.41 -19.32 1.36
CA MET A 1 -6.95 -19.10 1.12
C MET A 1 -6.67 -17.73 0.51
N GLU A 2 -7.42 -17.34 -0.51
CA GLU A 2 -7.21 -16.09 -1.26
C GLU A 2 -7.51 -14.82 -0.44
N GLN A 3 -8.66 -14.74 0.23
CA GLN A 3 -8.98 -13.62 1.13
C GLN A 3 -7.93 -13.42 2.24
N GLU A 4 -7.37 -14.48 2.80
CA GLU A 4 -6.35 -14.37 3.85
C GLU A 4 -5.02 -13.84 3.28
N ARG A 5 -4.63 -14.28 2.08
CA ARG A 5 -3.47 -13.75 1.37
C ARG A 5 -3.66 -12.27 1.05
N LEU A 6 -4.84 -11.89 0.57
CA LEU A 6 -5.18 -10.51 0.27
C LEU A 6 -5.18 -9.63 1.53
N ARG A 7 -5.76 -10.11 2.63
CA ARG A 7 -5.71 -9.43 3.93
C ARG A 7 -4.27 -9.21 4.41
N LYS A 8 -3.39 -10.19 4.24
CA LYS A 8 -1.96 -10.06 4.59
C LYS A 8 -1.25 -9.04 3.70
N MET A 9 -1.53 -9.04 2.39
CA MET A 9 -1.00 -8.03 1.46
C MET A 9 -1.43 -6.61 1.85
N ILE A 10 -2.72 -6.38 2.09
CA ILE A 10 -3.24 -5.06 2.49
C ILE A 10 -2.54 -4.57 3.76
N LYS A 11 -2.40 -5.43 4.78
CA LYS A 11 -1.67 -5.10 6.00
C LYS A 11 -0.20 -4.73 5.74
N ALA A 12 0.48 -5.50 4.89
CA ALA A 12 1.87 -5.22 4.53
C ALA A 12 2.01 -3.86 3.81
N MET A 13 1.05 -3.51 2.95
CA MET A 13 1.06 -2.22 2.25
C MET A 13 0.81 -1.04 3.19
N TYR A 14 -0.06 -1.18 4.20
CA TYR A 14 -0.19 -0.17 5.25
C TYR A 14 1.12 0.04 6.02
N LEU A 15 1.79 -1.05 6.41
CA LEU A 15 3.10 -0.96 7.09
C LEU A 15 4.15 -0.29 6.21
N LEU A 16 4.19 -0.64 4.92
CA LEU A 16 5.08 0.00 3.95
C LEU A 16 4.79 1.50 3.84
N LYS A 17 3.52 1.90 3.77
CA LYS A 17 3.11 3.30 3.74
C LYS A 17 3.63 4.06 4.94
N ASP A 18 3.49 3.50 6.14
CA ASP A 18 3.93 4.12 7.39
C ASP A 18 5.46 4.25 7.46
N ILE A 19 6.19 3.24 7.00
CA ILE A 19 7.66 3.28 6.89
C ILE A 19 8.09 4.39 5.92
N MET A 20 7.46 4.47 4.74
CA MET A 20 7.78 5.48 3.74
C MET A 20 7.41 6.89 4.21
N ALA A 21 6.31 7.06 4.95
CA ALA A 21 5.89 8.35 5.50
C ALA A 21 6.91 8.92 6.51
N LYS A 22 7.59 8.06 7.26
CA LYS A 22 8.62 8.43 8.24
C LYS A 22 9.98 8.78 7.63
N LYS A 23 10.23 8.41 6.36
CA LYS A 23 11.47 8.77 5.67
C LYS A 23 11.50 10.25 5.32
N SER A 24 12.70 10.83 5.28
CA SER A 24 12.89 12.19 4.79
C SER A 24 12.65 12.28 3.28
N ASP A 25 12.27 13.44 2.78
CA ASP A 25 11.95 13.65 1.36
C ASP A 25 13.19 13.52 0.46
N ASP A 26 14.39 13.73 1.00
CA ASP A 26 15.69 13.56 0.35
C ASP A 26 16.28 12.14 0.45
N ASP A 27 15.56 11.20 1.09
CA ASP A 27 15.99 9.80 1.22
C ASP A 27 16.21 9.17 -0.17
N ARG A 28 17.25 8.34 -0.29
CA ARG A 28 17.59 7.64 -1.54
C ARG A 28 16.42 6.83 -2.12
N ALA A 29 15.49 6.38 -1.28
CA ALA A 29 14.24 5.73 -1.70
C ALA A 29 13.39 6.59 -2.67
N PHE A 30 13.53 7.92 -2.61
CA PHE A 30 12.77 8.87 -3.42
C PHE A 30 13.59 9.51 -4.55
N LYS A 31 14.78 8.95 -4.86
CA LYS A 31 15.65 9.46 -5.92
C LYS A 31 14.97 9.55 -7.29
N LEU A 32 14.08 8.60 -7.60
CA LEU A 32 13.42 8.50 -8.91
C LEU A 32 12.01 9.10 -8.95
N LYS A 33 11.34 9.16 -7.80
CA LYS A 33 9.96 9.64 -7.68
C LYS A 33 9.80 10.40 -6.36
N PRO A 34 9.08 11.54 -6.36
CA PRO A 34 8.78 12.25 -5.12
C PRO A 34 8.07 11.35 -4.10
N LYS A 35 8.37 11.53 -2.81
CA LYS A 35 7.74 10.80 -1.72
C LYS A 35 6.21 10.82 -1.79
N SER A 36 5.63 11.98 -2.07
CA SER A 36 4.18 12.13 -2.22
C SER A 36 3.59 11.19 -3.27
N LYS A 37 4.28 11.03 -4.41
CA LYS A 37 3.89 10.10 -5.47
C LYS A 37 4.02 8.65 -5.02
N VAL A 38 5.11 8.29 -4.33
CA VAL A 38 5.29 6.93 -3.80
C VAL A 38 4.20 6.57 -2.78
N ILE A 39 3.87 7.48 -1.87
CA ILE A 39 2.78 7.28 -0.90
C ILE A 39 1.42 7.17 -1.60
N GLY A 40 1.19 7.99 -2.64
CA GLY A 40 -0.02 7.91 -3.47
C GLY A 40 -0.16 6.56 -4.18
N ASP A 41 0.92 6.08 -4.81
CA ASP A 41 0.97 4.78 -5.48
C ASP A 41 0.66 3.64 -4.47
N ILE A 42 1.22 3.68 -3.25
CA ILE A 42 0.92 2.70 -2.19
C ILE A 42 -0.55 2.77 -1.76
N GLN A 43 -1.12 3.97 -1.58
CA GLN A 43 -2.52 4.14 -1.20
C GLN A 43 -3.47 3.59 -2.27
N ALA A 44 -3.14 3.78 -3.56
CA ALA A 44 -3.92 3.22 -4.66
C ALA A 44 -3.95 1.69 -4.61
N ILE A 45 -2.81 1.04 -4.36
CA ILE A 45 -2.73 -0.42 -4.21
C ILE A 45 -3.56 -0.90 -3.01
N ILE A 46 -3.52 -0.19 -1.88
CA ILE A 46 -4.35 -0.50 -0.72
C ILE A 46 -5.84 -0.44 -1.07
N ASN A 47 -6.27 0.62 -1.77
CA ASN A 47 -7.66 0.80 -2.15
C ASN A 47 -8.15 -0.33 -3.07
N LEU A 48 -7.37 -0.69 -4.09
CA LEU A 48 -7.67 -1.82 -4.97
C LEU A 48 -7.75 -3.13 -4.19
N GLY A 49 -6.81 -3.36 -3.27
CA GLY A 49 -6.83 -4.56 -2.43
C GLY A 49 -8.06 -4.64 -1.54
N LEU A 50 -8.51 -3.51 -0.97
CA LEU A 50 -9.72 -3.44 -0.16
C LEU A 50 -10.98 -3.69 -1.00
N GLU A 51 -11.07 -3.09 -2.18
CA GLU A 51 -12.19 -3.30 -3.12
C GLU A 51 -12.34 -4.78 -3.48
N GLU A 52 -11.23 -5.45 -3.83
CA GLU A 52 -11.21 -6.88 -4.11
C GLU A 52 -11.60 -7.70 -2.87
N PHE A 53 -11.07 -7.34 -1.69
CA PHE A 53 -11.34 -8.06 -0.44
C PHE A 53 -12.82 -8.02 -0.06
N TYR A 54 -13.48 -6.87 -0.24
CA TYR A 54 -14.91 -6.74 0.02
C TYR A 54 -15.76 -7.43 -1.04
N THR A 55 -15.36 -7.37 -2.32
CA THR A 55 -16.03 -8.08 -3.42
C THR A 55 -16.02 -9.60 -3.19
N LEU A 56 -14.86 -10.16 -2.82
CA LEU A 56 -14.73 -11.58 -2.48
C LEU A 56 -15.50 -11.98 -1.22
N ARG A 57 -15.92 -11.02 -0.38
CA ARG A 57 -16.68 -11.29 0.85
C ARG A 57 -18.19 -11.26 0.61
N THR A 58 -18.64 -10.48 -0.37
CA THR A 58 -20.05 -10.36 -0.75
C THR A 58 -20.51 -11.40 -1.75
N ASN A 59 -19.58 -12.02 -2.47
CA ASN A 59 -19.81 -13.13 -3.42
C ASN A 59 -19.40 -14.47 -2.80
#